data_AF-A0A2M6X2K5-F1
#
_entry.id   AF-A0A2M6X2K5-F1
#
_cell.length_a   1.000
_cell.length_b   1.000
_cell.length_c   1.000
_cell.angle_alpha   90.00
_cell.angle_beta   90.00
_cell.angle_gamma   90.00
#
_symmetry.space_group_name_H-M   'P 1'
#
loop_
_entity.id
_entity.type
_entity.pdbx_description
1 polymer ?
#
loop_
_entity_poly.entity_id
_entity_poly.type
_entity_poly.pdbx_seq_one_letter_code
_entity_poly.pdbx_strand_id
1 'polypeptide(L)'
;MIQNKSLPYFLLLAVLLPFCAHSEVNVTDPAPQKNPDWKVLSGQGCSSSKEFVTTLEFLRSWDQTPLLDASSQNIALQVAEGCTGAAARFVRAFEMMAKVGVTPANSIPLAVKLSQKSDGYLHSFVTLFENAYSKERLDLDLWTSLRLAQRWSLDTAAPPEVISATYNQFVAFCLDSGEVEYSKPQCAEWSSKWLAVAEKFQRDVFGSFERLFHFLIDHQEAGFTLAKSLTLTHEVLSYHPDAEENFRTAYVYALKQDGLAGTKETAVNMGLKLAGLTNPEQISLAKRADESAKSIQSKIKTALKNPAKNDDASVGGTTQAAQDSEMRLKNPKVEGTNSLAQKTPRQTTKSAKKDLSKVPNRLPANQKKE
;
A
#
# COMPACT_ATOMS: atom_id res chain seq x y z
N MET A 1 -30.29 20.34 -65.23
CA MET A 1 -29.99 21.78 -65.37
C MET A 1 -30.06 22.35 -63.96
N ILE A 2 -29.02 22.85 -63.31
CA ILE A 2 -27.92 23.71 -63.75
C ILE A 2 -26.64 23.28 -63.00
N GLN A 3 -25.51 23.23 -63.72
CA GLN A 3 -24.17 23.10 -63.18
C GLN A 3 -23.77 24.37 -62.43
N ASN A 4 -23.00 24.27 -61.34
CA ASN A 4 -21.96 25.27 -61.12
C ASN A 4 -20.73 24.70 -60.41
N LYS A 5 -19.59 24.89 -61.08
CA LYS A 5 -18.23 24.61 -60.64
C LYS A 5 -17.68 25.85 -59.94
N SER A 6 -16.92 25.70 -58.85
CA SER A 6 -15.53 26.19 -58.72
C SER A 6 -15.03 26.12 -57.27
N LEU A 7 -13.97 25.33 -57.06
CA LEU A 7 -12.88 25.58 -56.10
C LEU A 7 -12.13 26.88 -56.47
N PRO A 8 -11.17 27.45 -55.70
CA PRO A 8 -10.46 26.93 -54.51
C PRO A 8 -10.28 27.98 -53.38
N TYR A 9 -9.68 27.61 -52.25
CA TYR A 9 -8.63 28.36 -51.50
C TYR A 9 -8.45 27.68 -50.13
N PHE A 10 -7.69 26.58 -50.13
CA PHE A 10 -7.10 26.06 -48.90
C PHE A 10 -5.89 26.93 -48.58
N LEU A 11 -6.09 27.90 -47.69
CA LEU A 11 -5.03 28.73 -47.16
C LEU A 11 -4.32 27.93 -46.06
N LEU A 12 -3.21 27.29 -46.44
CA LEU A 12 -2.22 26.67 -45.57
C LEU A 12 -1.52 27.77 -44.76
N LEU A 13 -2.11 28.13 -43.61
CA LEU A 13 -1.43 28.90 -42.58
C LEU A 13 -0.50 27.94 -41.83
N ALA A 14 0.71 27.78 -42.35
CA ALA A 14 1.84 27.22 -41.63
C ALA A 14 2.20 28.18 -40.48
N VAL A 15 1.56 27.98 -39.32
CA VAL A 15 2.01 28.60 -38.07
C VAL A 15 3.32 27.93 -37.70
N LEU A 16 4.41 28.65 -37.94
CA LEU A 16 5.74 28.37 -37.42
C LEU A 16 5.67 28.45 -35.88
N LEU A 17 5.24 27.36 -35.25
CA LEU A 17 5.49 27.15 -33.83
C LEU A 17 7.00 26.97 -33.67
N PRO A 18 7.65 27.66 -32.72
CA PRO A 18 9.02 27.37 -32.38
C PRO A 18 9.05 25.93 -31.90
N PHE A 19 9.69 25.05 -32.68
CA PHE A 19 10.14 23.76 -32.19
C PHE A 19 11.02 24.06 -30.97
N CYS A 20 10.44 23.90 -29.78
CA CYS A 20 11.23 23.61 -28.60
C CYS A 20 11.92 22.29 -28.93
N ALA A 21 13.14 22.40 -29.45
CA ALA A 21 14.10 21.33 -29.50
C ALA A 21 14.12 20.75 -28.08
N HIS A 22 13.44 19.62 -27.90
CA HIS A 22 13.71 18.77 -26.77
C HIS A 22 15.15 18.38 -27.00
N SER A 23 16.05 19.01 -26.25
CA SER A 23 17.41 18.55 -26.13
C SER A 23 17.31 17.07 -25.80
N GLU A 24 17.59 16.22 -26.78
CA GLU A 24 18.01 14.86 -26.50
C GLU A 24 19.23 15.06 -25.60
N VAL A 25 19.00 14.95 -24.29
CA VAL A 25 20.08 14.74 -23.35
C VAL A 25 20.64 13.40 -23.77
N ASN A 26 21.63 13.47 -24.65
CA ASN A 26 22.49 12.35 -24.98
C ASN A 26 23.29 12.13 -23.71
N VAL A 27 22.66 11.45 -22.74
CA VAL A 27 23.30 10.92 -21.55
C VAL A 27 24.28 9.92 -22.12
N THR A 28 25.51 10.37 -22.40
CA THR A 28 26.64 9.48 -22.49
C THR A 28 26.72 8.83 -21.13
N ASP A 29 26.14 7.63 -21.03
CA ASP A 29 26.20 6.80 -19.85
C ASP A 29 27.66 6.82 -19.37
N PRO A 30 27.95 7.35 -18.16
CA PRO A 30 29.28 7.17 -17.60
C PRO A 30 29.52 5.66 -17.62
N ALA A 31 30.63 5.26 -18.26
CA ALA A 31 30.98 3.87 -18.44
C ALA A 31 30.74 3.11 -17.13
N PRO A 32 30.05 1.95 -17.16
CA PRO A 32 29.67 1.23 -15.95
C PRO A 32 30.94 1.01 -15.12
N GLN A 33 31.07 1.77 -14.03
CA GLN A 33 32.13 1.52 -13.07
C GLN A 33 31.95 0.06 -12.67
N LYS A 34 33.01 -0.74 -12.81
CA LYS A 34 33.04 -2.17 -12.47
C LYS A 34 32.36 -2.33 -11.12
N ASN A 35 31.12 -2.83 -11.16
CA ASN A 35 30.29 -3.00 -9.99
C ASN A 35 31.06 -3.94 -9.06
N PRO A 36 31.55 -3.50 -7.89
CA PRO A 36 32.20 -4.40 -6.97
C PRO A 36 31.16 -5.48 -6.64
N ASP A 37 31.50 -6.75 -6.81
CA ASP A 37 30.62 -7.90 -6.53
C ASP A 37 30.25 -7.90 -5.04
N TRP A 38 29.25 -7.09 -4.65
CA TRP A 38 28.80 -6.92 -3.28
C TRP A 38 27.91 -8.09 -2.91
N LYS A 39 28.48 -9.30 -2.81
CA LYS A 39 27.75 -10.44 -2.28
C LYS A 39 27.25 -10.11 -0.87
N VAL A 40 25.92 -10.06 -0.74
CA VAL A 40 25.21 -9.91 0.53
C VAL A 40 25.58 -11.10 1.42
N LEU A 41 26.41 -10.87 2.43
CA LEU A 41 26.74 -11.88 3.43
C LEU A 41 25.60 -11.96 4.45
N SER A 42 24.54 -12.69 4.12
CA SER A 42 23.45 -12.99 5.05
C SER A 42 23.88 -14.09 6.03
N GLY A 43 24.31 -13.75 7.25
CA GLY A 43 24.49 -14.76 8.32
C GLY A 43 25.55 -14.51 9.38
N GLN A 44 26.35 -13.46 9.30
CA GLN A 44 27.31 -13.08 10.36
C GLN A 44 26.81 -11.82 11.07
N GLY A 45 27.02 -11.73 12.39
CA GLY A 45 26.54 -10.61 13.22
C GLY A 45 26.85 -9.23 12.63
N CYS A 46 26.07 -8.21 13.02
CA CYS A 46 26.23 -6.86 12.47
C CYS A 46 27.68 -6.39 12.58
N SER A 47 28.33 -6.15 11.44
CA SER A 47 29.63 -5.51 11.37
C SER A 47 29.44 -4.05 10.94
N SER A 48 29.05 -3.19 11.88
CA SER A 48 28.86 -1.75 11.62
C SER A 48 30.12 -1.10 11.03
N SER A 49 31.31 -1.55 11.42
CA SER A 49 32.57 -1.13 10.81
C SER A 49 32.64 -1.44 9.30
N LYS A 50 32.15 -2.61 8.87
CA LYS A 50 32.09 -2.97 7.45
C LYS A 50 31.08 -2.10 6.71
N GLU A 51 29.90 -1.86 7.28
CA GLU A 51 28.89 -0.97 6.69
C GLU A 51 29.42 0.47 6.55
N PHE A 52 30.11 0.98 7.58
CA PHE A 52 30.76 2.29 7.58
C PHE A 52 31.80 2.39 6.47
N VAL A 53 32.79 1.48 6.44
CA VAL A 53 33.88 1.52 5.45
C VAL A 53 33.32 1.40 4.04
N THR A 54 32.37 0.49 3.81
CA THR A 54 31.74 0.31 2.49
C THR A 54 31.05 1.59 2.02
N THR A 55 30.27 2.22 2.90
CA THR A 55 29.56 3.47 2.59
C THR A 55 30.53 4.62 2.34
N LEU A 56 31.57 4.77 3.16
CA LEU A 56 32.54 5.84 3.04
C LEU A 56 33.35 5.73 1.73
N GLU A 57 33.82 4.53 1.39
CA GLU A 57 34.56 4.30 0.16
C GLU A 57 33.68 4.53 -1.07
N PHE A 58 32.40 4.12 -1.03
CA PHE A 58 31.44 4.45 -2.08
C PHE A 58 31.25 5.96 -2.26
N LEU A 59 31.06 6.71 -1.17
CA LEU A 59 30.90 8.17 -1.23
C LEU A 59 32.15 8.87 -1.75
N ARG A 60 33.34 8.33 -1.46
CA ARG A 60 34.62 8.85 -1.98
C ARG A 60 34.84 8.53 -3.45
N SER A 61 34.34 7.39 -3.94
CA SER A 61 34.44 7.03 -5.35
C SER A 61 33.47 7.78 -6.25
N TRP A 62 32.48 8.48 -5.67
CA TRP A 62 31.49 9.24 -6.43
C TRP A 62 32.04 10.60 -6.89
N ASP A 63 32.37 10.71 -8.17
CA ASP A 63 33.08 11.83 -8.78
C ASP A 63 32.20 13.05 -9.10
N GLN A 64 30.89 12.85 -9.30
CA GLN A 64 30.01 13.90 -9.82
C GLN A 64 29.80 15.08 -8.87
N THR A 65 29.98 14.88 -7.56
CA THR A 65 29.91 15.96 -6.58
C THR A 65 30.75 15.57 -5.36
N PRO A 66 31.99 16.07 -5.24
CA PRO A 66 32.81 15.77 -4.08
C PRO A 66 32.13 16.33 -2.84
N LEU A 67 31.62 15.43 -1.99
CA LEU A 67 31.18 15.77 -0.65
C LEU A 67 32.41 16.09 0.20
N LEU A 68 32.27 17.00 1.16
CA LEU A 68 33.31 17.22 2.16
C LEU A 68 33.51 15.92 2.95
N ASP A 69 34.78 15.55 3.19
CA ASP A 69 35.13 14.31 3.91
C ASP A 69 34.36 14.15 5.24
N ALA A 70 34.18 15.24 5.99
CA ALA A 70 33.43 15.23 7.24
C ALA A 70 31.95 14.86 7.04
N SER A 71 31.33 15.32 5.95
CA SER A 71 29.95 14.96 5.60
C SER A 71 29.85 13.49 5.20
N SER A 72 30.79 13.00 4.39
CA SER A 72 30.84 11.59 3.98
C SER A 72 31.00 10.65 5.18
N GLN A 73 31.84 11.01 6.14
CA GLN A 73 32.01 10.25 7.39
C GLN A 73 30.71 10.23 8.21
N ASN A 74 30.01 11.37 8.34
CA ASN A 74 28.74 11.43 9.07
C ASN A 74 27.65 10.58 8.39
N ILE A 75 27.54 10.64 7.07
CA ILE A 75 26.60 9.79 6.30
C ILE A 75 26.93 8.31 6.50
N ALA A 76 28.21 7.94 6.39
CA ALA A 76 28.65 6.56 6.60
C ALA A 76 28.37 6.07 8.03
N LEU A 77 28.52 6.92 9.06
CA LEU A 77 28.13 6.60 10.43
C LEU A 77 26.63 6.32 10.53
N GLN A 78 25.79 7.19 9.96
CA GLN A 78 24.34 7.00 9.96
C GLN A 78 23.96 5.70 9.25
N VAL A 79 24.53 5.41 8.08
CA VAL A 79 24.25 4.16 7.36
C VAL A 79 24.67 2.95 8.18
N ALA A 80 25.81 3.01 8.87
CA ALA A 80 26.31 1.92 9.71
C ALA A 80 25.40 1.56 10.90
N GLU A 81 24.57 2.50 11.37
CA GLU A 81 23.56 2.25 12.42
C GLU A 81 22.49 1.24 11.96
N GLY A 82 22.23 1.16 10.65
CA GLY A 82 21.20 0.27 10.09
C GLY A 82 21.57 -1.20 10.14
N CYS A 83 22.86 -1.50 10.30
CA CYS A 83 23.41 -2.86 10.36
C CYS A 83 23.06 -3.75 9.14
N THR A 84 23.68 -4.94 9.10
CA THR A 84 23.33 -6.07 8.20
C THR A 84 22.83 -5.65 6.81
N GLY A 85 23.75 -5.25 5.94
CA GLY A 85 23.45 -4.87 4.55
C GLY A 85 23.00 -3.42 4.35
N ALA A 86 23.10 -2.57 5.37
CA ALA A 86 22.71 -1.16 5.28
C ALA A 86 23.48 -0.40 4.19
N ALA A 87 24.79 -0.62 4.06
CA ALA A 87 25.60 -0.02 3.00
C ALA A 87 25.11 -0.46 1.61
N ALA A 88 24.82 -1.75 1.43
CA ALA A 88 24.29 -2.26 0.16
C ALA A 88 22.95 -1.61 -0.20
N ARG A 89 22.06 -1.44 0.79
CA ARG A 89 20.78 -0.74 0.61
C ARG A 89 20.97 0.74 0.27
N PHE A 90 21.89 1.41 0.97
CA PHE A 90 22.24 2.81 0.71
C PHE A 90 22.74 2.99 -0.72
N VAL A 91 23.76 2.23 -1.12
CA VAL A 91 24.38 2.29 -2.45
C VAL A 91 23.33 2.08 -3.53
N ARG A 92 22.55 0.99 -3.43
CA ARG A 92 21.53 0.66 -4.41
C ARG A 92 20.45 1.75 -4.53
N ALA A 93 19.98 2.30 -3.40
CA ALA A 93 19.01 3.38 -3.41
C ALA A 93 19.58 4.65 -4.04
N PHE A 94 20.80 5.04 -3.66
CA PHE A 94 21.48 6.22 -4.16
C PHE A 94 21.75 6.12 -5.66
N GLU A 95 22.35 5.02 -6.13
CA GLU A 95 22.70 4.82 -7.54
C GLU A 95 21.48 4.86 -8.45
N MET A 96 20.38 4.21 -8.04
CA MET A 96 19.11 4.23 -8.77
C MET A 96 18.58 5.66 -8.93
N MET A 97 18.58 6.45 -7.85
CA MET A 97 18.15 7.85 -7.88
C MET A 97 19.10 8.74 -8.69
N ALA A 98 20.41 8.55 -8.55
CA ALA A 98 21.41 9.29 -9.29
C ALA A 98 21.32 9.02 -10.80
N LYS A 99 21.08 7.75 -11.19
CA LYS A 99 20.91 7.33 -12.59
C LYS A 99 19.77 8.06 -13.30
N VAL A 100 18.71 8.41 -12.58
CA VAL A 100 17.56 9.17 -13.10
C VAL A 100 17.67 10.68 -12.86
N GLY A 101 18.83 11.17 -12.45
CA GLY A 101 19.14 12.60 -12.33
C GLY A 101 18.75 13.25 -11.00
N VAL A 102 18.46 12.48 -9.95
CA VAL A 102 18.25 13.03 -8.61
C VAL A 102 19.58 13.50 -8.04
N THR A 103 19.63 14.76 -7.61
CA THR A 103 20.86 15.34 -7.05
C THR A 103 21.26 14.66 -5.73
N PRO A 104 22.56 14.62 -5.39
CA PRO A 104 23.04 14.09 -4.11
C PRO A 104 22.34 14.68 -2.88
N ALA A 105 22.01 15.98 -2.93
CA ALA A 105 21.30 16.67 -1.85
C ALA A 105 19.92 16.05 -1.53
N ASN A 106 19.26 15.43 -2.52
CA ASN A 106 17.96 14.78 -2.36
C ASN A 106 18.09 13.26 -2.23
N SER A 107 19.03 12.63 -2.93
CA SER A 107 19.21 11.18 -2.90
C SER A 107 19.83 10.68 -1.60
N ILE A 108 20.80 11.40 -1.02
CA ILE A 108 21.49 10.97 0.22
C ILE A 108 20.52 10.81 1.39
N PRO A 109 19.70 11.81 1.77
CA PRO A 109 18.80 11.66 2.91
C PRO A 109 17.82 10.49 2.74
N LEU A 110 17.35 10.24 1.51
CA LEU A 110 16.42 9.16 1.21
C LEU A 110 17.13 7.79 1.23
N ALA A 111 18.34 7.70 0.68
CA ALA A 111 19.16 6.50 0.72
C ALA A 111 19.56 6.12 2.16
N VAL A 112 19.90 7.10 3.01
CA VAL A 112 20.11 6.89 4.45
C VAL A 112 18.85 6.34 5.09
N LYS A 113 17.66 6.90 4.82
CA LYS A 113 16.41 6.35 5.38
C LYS A 113 16.16 4.90 4.96
N LEU A 114 16.41 4.56 3.70
CA LEU A 114 16.27 3.20 3.18
C LEU A 114 17.30 2.23 3.76
N SER A 115 18.52 2.70 4.06
CA SER A 115 19.56 1.86 4.67
C SER A 115 19.17 1.35 6.06
N GLN A 116 18.37 2.12 6.78
CA GLN A 116 17.81 1.78 8.10
C GLN A 116 16.63 0.81 8.05
N LYS A 117 16.13 0.46 6.86
CA LYS A 117 15.00 -0.46 6.69
C LYS A 117 15.48 -1.84 6.29
N SER A 118 14.56 -2.81 6.23
CA SER A 118 14.85 -4.13 5.68
C SER A 118 14.94 -4.10 4.15
N ASP A 119 15.50 -5.15 3.55
CA ASP A 119 15.60 -5.29 2.10
C ASP A 119 14.21 -5.30 1.41
N GLY A 120 13.16 -5.76 2.11
CA GLY A 120 11.79 -5.71 1.61
C GLY A 120 11.30 -4.29 1.35
N TYR A 121 11.64 -3.34 2.22
CA TYR A 121 11.29 -1.93 2.03
C TYR A 121 12.06 -1.30 0.87
N LEU A 122 13.35 -1.62 0.71
CA LEU A 122 14.11 -1.16 -0.46
C LEU A 122 13.54 -1.75 -1.75
N HIS A 123 13.23 -3.04 -1.76
CA HIS A 123 12.63 -3.69 -2.93
C HIS A 123 11.28 -3.06 -3.29
N SER A 124 10.44 -2.76 -2.29
CA SER A 124 9.18 -2.05 -2.49
C SER A 124 9.40 -0.65 -3.08
N PHE A 125 10.33 0.12 -2.51
CA PHE A 125 10.68 1.46 -3.00
C PHE A 125 11.11 1.43 -4.47
N VAL A 126 12.03 0.53 -4.83
CA VAL A 126 12.50 0.36 -6.22
C VAL A 126 11.35 -0.01 -7.14
N THR A 127 10.53 -1.00 -6.74
CA THR A 127 9.41 -1.50 -7.55
C THR A 127 8.35 -0.41 -7.80
N LEU A 128 7.98 0.34 -6.76
CA LEU A 128 7.05 1.46 -6.86
C LEU A 128 7.63 2.55 -7.76
N PHE A 129 8.90 2.90 -7.57
CA PHE A 129 9.55 3.96 -8.34
C PHE A 129 9.68 3.61 -9.83
N GLU A 130 10.15 2.41 -10.16
CA GLU A 130 10.33 1.96 -11.54
C GLU A 130 9.00 1.90 -12.30
N ASN A 131 7.94 1.37 -11.68
CA ASN A 131 6.60 1.37 -12.27
C ASN A 131 6.01 2.77 -12.40
N ALA A 132 6.27 3.67 -11.45
CA ALA A 132 5.80 5.05 -11.50
C ALA A 132 6.49 5.84 -12.62
N TYR A 133 7.82 5.72 -12.73
CA TYR A 133 8.65 6.53 -13.62
C TYR A 133 8.78 5.98 -15.04
N SER A 134 8.63 4.66 -15.24
CA SER A 134 8.83 4.04 -16.55
C SER A 134 7.81 4.50 -17.60
N LYS A 135 8.31 4.84 -18.78
CA LYS A 135 7.51 5.17 -19.98
C LYS A 135 6.58 4.03 -20.39
N GLU A 136 6.93 2.78 -20.12
CA GLU A 136 6.10 1.62 -20.46
C GLU A 136 5.00 1.36 -19.42
N ARG A 137 5.10 2.00 -18.25
CA ARG A 137 4.17 1.84 -17.12
C ARG A 137 3.43 3.16 -16.91
N LEU A 138 3.58 3.81 -15.75
CA LEU A 138 2.78 4.99 -15.41
C LEU A 138 3.34 6.32 -15.95
N ASP A 139 4.58 6.35 -16.43
CA ASP A 139 5.20 7.51 -17.08
C ASP A 139 4.98 8.84 -16.32
N LEU A 140 5.09 8.80 -14.99
CA LEU A 140 4.98 9.98 -14.15
C LEU A 140 6.30 10.73 -14.14
N ASP A 141 6.26 12.03 -13.86
CA ASP A 141 7.50 12.81 -13.69
C ASP A 141 8.34 12.27 -12.51
N LEU A 142 9.64 12.56 -12.56
CA LEU A 142 10.62 12.06 -11.59
C LEU A 142 10.21 12.33 -10.13
N TRP A 143 9.76 13.54 -9.83
CA TRP A 143 9.46 13.95 -8.46
C TRP A 143 8.15 13.35 -7.96
N THR A 144 7.15 13.24 -8.83
CA THR A 144 5.91 12.54 -8.50
C THR A 144 6.15 11.05 -8.26
N SER A 145 6.97 10.41 -9.10
CA SER A 145 7.39 9.01 -8.94
C SER A 145 8.12 8.77 -7.62
N LEU A 146 9.10 9.62 -7.27
CA LEU A 146 9.83 9.52 -6.01
C LEU A 146 8.93 9.71 -4.79
N ARG A 147 8.04 10.70 -4.81
CA ARG A 147 7.10 10.95 -3.70
C ARG A 147 6.15 9.77 -3.51
N LEU A 148 5.66 9.18 -4.60
CA LEU A 148 4.81 8.00 -4.56
C LEU A 148 5.56 6.82 -3.94
N ALA A 149 6.76 6.53 -4.45
CA ALA A 149 7.59 5.43 -3.93
C ALA A 149 7.94 5.64 -2.45
N GLN A 150 8.35 6.85 -2.06
CA GLN A 150 8.62 7.19 -0.67
C GLN A 150 7.38 7.00 0.22
N ARG A 151 6.23 7.56 -0.17
CA ARG A 151 4.99 7.47 0.62
C ARG A 151 4.62 6.03 0.92
N TRP A 152 4.68 5.18 -0.09
CA TRP A 152 4.17 3.81 0.00
C TRP A 152 5.20 2.79 0.46
N SER A 153 6.50 3.07 0.37
CA SER A 153 7.52 2.17 0.94
C SER A 153 8.00 2.61 2.32
N LEU A 154 8.21 3.90 2.59
CA LEU A 154 8.85 4.36 3.83
C LEU A 154 7.86 4.88 4.86
N ASP A 155 6.83 5.58 4.41
CA ASP A 155 5.88 6.28 5.28
C ASP A 155 4.59 5.48 5.52
N THR A 156 4.55 4.23 5.03
CA THR A 156 3.41 3.33 5.21
C THR A 156 3.50 2.55 6.52
N ALA A 157 2.34 2.26 7.11
CA ALA A 157 2.25 1.26 8.17
C ALA A 157 2.21 -0.18 7.64
N ALA A 158 1.91 -0.40 6.35
CA ALA A 158 1.71 -1.75 5.80
C ALA A 158 3.03 -2.51 5.55
N PRO A 159 3.01 -3.85 5.54
CA PRO A 159 4.18 -4.63 5.16
C PRO A 159 4.58 -4.35 3.70
N PRO A 160 5.88 -4.26 3.38
CA PRO A 160 6.35 -3.92 2.05
C PRO A 160 5.89 -4.91 0.97
N GLU A 161 5.73 -6.18 1.32
CA GLU A 161 5.18 -7.22 0.44
C GLU A 161 3.72 -6.97 0.07
N VAL A 162 2.91 -6.48 1.02
CA VAL A 162 1.49 -6.14 0.77
C VAL A 162 1.41 -4.95 -0.18
N ILE A 163 2.17 -3.89 0.09
CA ILE A 163 2.16 -2.69 -0.76
C ILE A 163 2.59 -3.01 -2.18
N SER A 164 3.72 -3.71 -2.34
CA SER A 164 4.29 -3.98 -3.67
C SER A 164 3.38 -4.88 -4.49
N ALA A 165 2.83 -5.94 -3.88
CA ALA A 165 1.89 -6.83 -4.55
C ALA A 165 0.61 -6.08 -4.97
N THR A 166 -0.02 -5.37 -4.02
CA THR A 166 -1.24 -4.60 -4.26
C THR A 166 -1.02 -3.58 -5.38
N TYR A 167 0.06 -2.79 -5.31
CA TYR A 167 0.38 -1.78 -6.32
C TYR A 167 0.55 -2.39 -7.71
N ASN A 168 1.34 -3.45 -7.82
CA ASN A 168 1.58 -4.11 -9.11
C ASN A 168 0.29 -4.68 -9.71
N GLN A 169 -0.58 -5.27 -8.91
CA GLN A 169 -1.86 -5.78 -9.36
C GLN A 169 -2.77 -4.66 -9.88
N PHE A 170 -2.86 -3.54 -9.16
CA PHE A 170 -3.68 -2.41 -9.60
C PHE A 170 -3.13 -1.68 -10.82
N VAL A 171 -1.81 -1.53 -10.93
CA VAL A 171 -1.18 -0.97 -12.13
C VAL A 171 -1.40 -1.90 -13.33
N ALA A 172 -1.24 -3.21 -13.15
CA ALA A 172 -1.50 -4.20 -14.20
C ALA A 172 -2.98 -4.21 -14.61
N PHE A 173 -3.89 -4.22 -13.64
CA PHE A 173 -5.32 -4.09 -13.92
C PHE A 173 -5.63 -2.81 -14.71
N CYS A 174 -4.97 -1.69 -14.39
CA CYS A 174 -5.26 -0.43 -15.05
C CYS A 174 -4.67 -0.30 -16.46
N LEU A 175 -3.49 -0.87 -16.71
CA LEU A 175 -2.76 -0.73 -17.98
C LEU A 175 -2.93 -1.92 -18.91
N ASP A 176 -3.08 -3.13 -18.36
CA ASP A 176 -2.90 -4.39 -19.10
C ASP A 176 -4.21 -5.16 -19.30
N SER A 177 -5.27 -4.88 -18.51
CA SER A 177 -6.55 -5.61 -18.60
C SER A 177 -7.40 -5.24 -19.82
N GLY A 178 -7.27 -4.00 -20.31
CA GLY A 178 -8.20 -3.42 -21.29
C GLY A 178 -9.62 -3.16 -20.76
N GLU A 179 -9.89 -3.42 -19.48
CA GLU A 179 -11.21 -3.22 -18.85
C GLU A 179 -11.46 -1.76 -18.47
N VAL A 180 -10.38 -0.99 -18.30
CA VAL A 180 -10.44 0.43 -17.94
C VAL A 180 -9.60 1.26 -18.92
N GLU A 181 -10.19 2.33 -19.45
CA GLU A 181 -9.51 3.25 -20.37
C GLU A 181 -8.96 4.47 -19.61
N TYR A 182 -8.12 4.23 -18.60
CA TYR A 182 -7.52 5.32 -17.84
C TYR A 182 -6.21 5.81 -18.43
N SER A 183 -6.02 7.13 -18.36
CA SER A 183 -4.68 7.69 -18.55
C SER A 183 -3.75 7.19 -17.44
N LYS A 184 -2.46 7.07 -17.73
CA LYS A 184 -1.47 6.62 -16.76
C LYS A 184 -1.46 7.41 -15.44
N PRO A 185 -1.62 8.76 -15.42
CA PRO A 185 -1.78 9.50 -14.16
C PRO A 185 -3.03 9.11 -13.36
N GLN A 186 -4.15 8.84 -14.04
CA GLN A 186 -5.37 8.34 -13.37
C GLN A 186 -5.15 6.94 -12.81
N CYS A 187 -4.41 6.07 -13.50
CA CYS A 187 -4.02 4.77 -12.97
C CYS A 187 -3.19 4.89 -11.69
N ALA A 188 -2.24 5.84 -11.64
CA ALA A 188 -1.45 6.11 -10.45
C ALA A 188 -2.31 6.60 -9.26
N GLU A 189 -3.27 7.48 -9.54
CA GLU A 189 -4.22 7.99 -8.54
C GLU A 189 -5.08 6.86 -7.95
N TRP A 190 -5.69 6.04 -8.81
CA TRP A 190 -6.50 4.91 -8.38
C TRP A 190 -5.68 3.88 -7.62
N SER A 191 -4.50 3.52 -8.11
CA SER A 191 -3.60 2.59 -7.41
C SER A 191 -3.25 3.12 -6.01
N SER A 192 -3.02 4.43 -5.87
CA SER A 192 -2.74 5.05 -4.56
C SER A 192 -3.95 5.00 -3.62
N LYS A 193 -5.19 5.15 -4.13
CA LYS A 193 -6.40 4.98 -3.32
C LYS A 193 -6.49 3.57 -2.76
N TRP A 194 -6.19 2.56 -3.58
CA TRP A 194 -6.22 1.17 -3.13
C TRP A 194 -5.10 0.81 -2.15
N LEU A 195 -3.91 1.41 -2.31
CA LEU A 195 -2.84 1.29 -1.32
C LEU A 195 -3.24 1.87 0.04
N ALA A 196 -4.03 2.94 0.09
CA ALA A 196 -4.56 3.46 1.34
C ALA A 196 -5.49 2.46 2.05
N VAL A 197 -6.32 1.74 1.27
CA VAL A 197 -7.17 0.66 1.80
C VAL A 197 -6.31 -0.51 2.30
N ALA A 198 -5.31 -0.94 1.51
CA ALA A 198 -4.39 -2.00 1.91
C ALA A 198 -3.57 -1.64 3.16
N GLU A 199 -3.13 -0.39 3.30
CA GLU A 199 -2.46 0.12 4.50
C GLU A 199 -3.37 0.07 5.72
N LYS A 200 -4.62 0.53 5.58
CA LYS A 200 -5.60 0.52 6.67
C LYS A 200 -5.82 -0.88 7.24
N PHE A 201 -5.85 -1.90 6.38
CA PHE A 201 -6.16 -3.28 6.78
C PHE A 201 -4.94 -4.20 6.83
N GLN A 202 -3.76 -3.70 6.48
CA GLN A 202 -2.48 -4.43 6.52
C GLN A 202 -2.52 -5.73 5.69
N ARG A 203 -3.28 -5.76 4.59
CA ARG A 203 -3.47 -6.94 3.73
C ARG A 203 -3.75 -6.54 2.29
N ASP A 204 -3.51 -7.48 1.38
CA ASP A 204 -3.93 -7.35 -0.01
C ASP A 204 -5.45 -7.23 -0.11
N VAL A 205 -5.90 -6.35 -1.00
CA VAL A 205 -7.30 -6.00 -1.26
C VAL A 205 -7.71 -6.28 -2.71
N PHE A 206 -6.77 -6.61 -3.59
CA PHE A 206 -7.00 -6.71 -5.02
C PHE A 206 -8.04 -7.79 -5.36
N GLY A 207 -7.95 -8.97 -4.75
CA GLY A 207 -8.92 -10.05 -5.03
C GLY A 207 -10.37 -9.68 -4.66
N SER A 208 -10.58 -8.91 -3.59
CA SER A 208 -11.92 -8.40 -3.24
C SER A 208 -12.37 -7.25 -4.14
N PHE A 209 -11.42 -6.43 -4.58
CA PHE A 209 -11.66 -5.40 -5.58
C PHE A 209 -12.18 -6.00 -6.88
N GLU A 210 -11.47 -6.98 -7.45
CA GLU A 210 -11.78 -7.60 -8.73
C GLU A 210 -13.18 -8.22 -8.71
N ARG A 211 -13.48 -9.05 -7.70
CA ARG A 211 -14.81 -9.67 -7.55
C ARG A 211 -15.94 -8.67 -7.46
N LEU A 212 -15.78 -7.61 -6.66
CA LEU A 212 -16.82 -6.59 -6.51
C LEU A 212 -16.96 -5.73 -7.78
N PHE A 213 -15.84 -5.37 -8.40
CA PHE A 213 -15.82 -4.58 -9.61
C PHE A 213 -16.52 -5.30 -10.77
N HIS A 214 -16.18 -6.56 -11.04
CA HIS A 214 -16.85 -7.37 -12.06
C HIS A 214 -18.32 -7.61 -11.71
N PHE A 215 -18.65 -7.83 -10.44
CA PHE A 215 -20.06 -7.88 -10.02
C PHE A 215 -20.82 -6.60 -10.38
N LEU A 216 -20.22 -5.43 -10.24
CA LEU A 216 -20.90 -4.16 -10.50
C LEU A 216 -21.01 -3.84 -12.01
N ILE A 217 -20.07 -4.30 -12.83
CA ILE A 217 -20.07 -4.08 -14.28
C ILE A 217 -20.86 -5.17 -15.02
N ASP A 218 -20.53 -6.44 -14.80
CA ASP A 218 -20.97 -7.55 -15.66
C ASP A 218 -22.30 -8.14 -15.23
N HIS A 219 -22.70 -7.96 -13.97
CA HIS A 219 -23.94 -8.53 -13.48
C HIS A 219 -25.13 -7.79 -14.10
N GLN A 220 -25.98 -8.53 -14.82
CA GLN A 220 -27.14 -8.00 -15.57
C GLN A 220 -28.02 -7.06 -14.71
N GLU A 221 -28.18 -7.40 -13.43
CA GLU A 221 -28.99 -6.62 -12.50
C GLU A 221 -28.28 -5.34 -12.00
N ALA A 222 -26.95 -5.32 -11.92
CA ALA A 222 -26.17 -4.16 -11.51
C ALA A 222 -25.95 -3.21 -12.69
N GLY A 223 -25.13 -3.63 -13.67
CA GLY A 223 -24.89 -2.92 -14.93
C GLY A 223 -24.51 -1.44 -14.74
N PHE A 224 -23.62 -1.14 -13.79
CA PHE A 224 -23.17 0.23 -13.53
C PHE A 224 -22.11 0.66 -14.54
N THR A 225 -22.04 1.97 -14.81
CA THR A 225 -20.94 2.57 -15.57
C THR A 225 -19.60 2.33 -14.86
N LEU A 226 -18.50 2.20 -15.61
CA LEU A 226 -17.14 2.04 -15.09
C LEU A 226 -16.81 2.96 -13.89
N ALA A 227 -17.04 4.27 -14.04
CA ALA A 227 -16.75 5.26 -13.01
C ALA A 227 -17.55 5.03 -11.71
N LYS A 228 -18.83 4.65 -11.84
CA LYS A 228 -19.69 4.33 -10.70
C LYS A 228 -19.27 3.02 -10.04
N SER A 229 -18.92 2.00 -10.81
CA SER A 229 -18.44 0.71 -10.29
C SER A 229 -17.18 0.91 -9.44
N LEU A 230 -16.18 1.64 -9.94
CA LEU A 230 -14.95 1.91 -9.17
C LEU A 230 -15.19 2.71 -7.90
N THR A 231 -16.03 3.74 -7.98
CA THR A 231 -16.39 4.55 -6.81
C THR A 231 -17.07 3.68 -5.75
N LEU A 232 -18.01 2.84 -6.16
CA LEU A 232 -18.77 1.99 -5.25
C LEU A 232 -17.91 0.85 -4.70
N THR A 233 -17.04 0.23 -5.51
CA THR A 233 -16.05 -0.74 -5.03
C THR A 233 -15.16 -0.10 -3.97
N HIS A 234 -14.71 1.14 -4.19
CA HIS A 234 -13.85 1.83 -3.23
C HIS A 234 -14.59 2.13 -1.93
N GLU A 235 -15.84 2.60 -2.03
CA GLU A 235 -16.70 2.87 -0.88
C GLU A 235 -16.93 1.61 -0.03
N VAL A 236 -17.25 0.48 -0.66
CA VAL A 236 -17.48 -0.80 0.02
C VAL A 236 -16.21 -1.31 0.69
N LEU A 237 -15.09 -1.37 -0.04
CA LEU A 237 -13.84 -1.92 0.49
C LEU A 237 -13.17 -0.98 1.52
N SER A 238 -13.57 0.30 1.56
CA SER A 238 -13.18 1.21 2.63
C SER A 238 -13.72 0.78 4.01
N TYR A 239 -14.80 0.00 4.07
CA TYR A 239 -15.27 -0.61 5.32
C TYR A 239 -14.40 -1.79 5.74
N HIS A 240 -14.15 -2.73 4.83
CA HIS A 240 -13.25 -3.88 5.02
C HIS A 240 -13.06 -4.62 3.68
N PRO A 241 -11.94 -5.32 3.43
CA PRO A 241 -11.78 -6.13 2.21
C PRO A 241 -12.81 -7.26 2.08
N ASP A 242 -13.31 -7.76 3.21
CA ASP A 242 -14.35 -8.80 3.24
C ASP A 242 -15.78 -8.21 3.20
N ALA A 243 -15.94 -6.89 3.13
CA ALA A 243 -17.25 -6.23 3.03
C ALA A 243 -17.92 -6.43 1.66
N GLU A 244 -17.15 -6.86 0.66
CA GLU A 244 -17.61 -7.23 -0.68
C GLU A 244 -18.76 -8.25 -0.65
N GLU A 245 -18.62 -9.32 0.13
CA GLU A 245 -19.63 -10.39 0.17
C GLU A 245 -20.93 -9.92 0.83
N ASN A 246 -20.82 -9.12 1.91
CA ASN A 246 -21.96 -8.49 2.55
C ASN A 246 -22.69 -7.55 1.60
N PHE A 247 -21.95 -6.72 0.86
CA PHE A 247 -22.51 -5.83 -0.14
C PHE A 247 -23.28 -6.61 -1.21
N ARG A 248 -22.64 -7.61 -1.83
CA ARG A 248 -23.22 -8.39 -2.94
C ARG A 248 -24.48 -9.14 -2.52
N THR A 249 -24.41 -9.84 -1.38
CA THR A 249 -25.56 -10.59 -0.85
C THR A 249 -26.75 -9.67 -0.60
N ALA A 250 -26.50 -8.54 0.05
CA ALA A 250 -27.51 -7.53 0.34
C ALA A 250 -28.10 -6.90 -0.93
N TYR A 251 -27.26 -6.59 -1.91
CA TYR A 251 -27.65 -5.99 -3.18
C TYR A 251 -28.60 -6.92 -3.95
N VAL A 252 -28.20 -8.19 -4.13
CA VAL A 252 -29.01 -9.20 -4.83
C VAL A 252 -30.33 -9.44 -4.10
N TYR A 253 -30.30 -9.59 -2.78
CA TYR A 253 -31.53 -9.77 -2.00
C TYR A 253 -32.48 -8.58 -2.10
N ALA A 254 -31.95 -7.35 -2.15
CA ALA A 254 -32.76 -6.16 -2.27
C ALA A 254 -33.48 -6.04 -3.63
N LEU A 255 -32.91 -6.59 -4.71
CA LEU A 255 -33.53 -6.59 -6.04
C LEU A 255 -34.52 -7.73 -6.27
N LYS A 256 -34.36 -8.85 -5.57
CA LYS A 256 -35.22 -10.02 -5.70
C LYS A 256 -36.69 -9.71 -5.38
N GLN A 257 -37.59 -10.25 -6.19
CA GLN A 257 -39.04 -10.11 -6.01
C GLN A 257 -39.54 -10.75 -4.71
N ASP A 258 -38.96 -11.89 -4.32
CA ASP A 258 -39.18 -12.56 -3.03
C ASP A 258 -38.33 -12.00 -1.89
N GLY A 259 -37.50 -10.99 -2.19
CA GLY A 259 -36.68 -10.26 -1.22
C GLY A 259 -37.34 -8.94 -0.83
N LEU A 260 -36.71 -7.81 -1.19
CA LEU A 260 -37.26 -6.47 -0.93
C LEU A 260 -37.98 -5.86 -2.13
N ALA A 261 -37.85 -6.45 -3.32
CA ALA A 261 -38.38 -5.92 -4.58
C ALA A 261 -38.07 -4.42 -4.80
N GLY A 262 -36.89 -3.98 -4.36
CA GLY A 262 -36.47 -2.58 -4.37
C GLY A 262 -35.94 -2.13 -5.73
N THR A 263 -35.63 -0.83 -5.84
CA THR A 263 -34.91 -0.29 -7.00
C THR A 263 -33.41 -0.54 -6.87
N LYS A 264 -32.65 -0.32 -7.96
CA LYS A 264 -31.18 -0.35 -7.92
C LYS A 264 -30.60 0.58 -6.85
N GLU A 265 -31.19 1.75 -6.66
CA GLU A 265 -30.77 2.70 -5.61
C GLU A 265 -31.00 2.13 -4.21
N THR A 266 -32.17 1.53 -3.96
CA THR A 266 -32.45 0.83 -2.70
C THR A 266 -31.46 -0.31 -2.46
N ALA A 267 -31.12 -1.06 -3.50
CA ALA A 267 -30.15 -2.15 -3.42
C ALA A 267 -28.72 -1.66 -3.11
N VAL A 268 -28.26 -0.56 -3.72
CA VAL A 268 -26.97 0.07 -3.37
C VAL A 268 -26.96 0.50 -1.91
N ASN A 269 -28.00 1.23 -1.47
CA ASN A 269 -28.06 1.75 -0.11
C ASN A 269 -28.10 0.62 0.93
N MET A 270 -28.83 -0.46 0.65
CA MET A 270 -28.86 -1.65 1.50
C MET A 270 -27.50 -2.35 1.52
N GLY A 271 -26.87 -2.51 0.34
CA GLY A 271 -25.52 -3.07 0.20
C GLY A 271 -24.49 -2.30 1.01
N LEU A 272 -24.44 -0.98 0.87
CA LEU A 272 -23.53 -0.11 1.62
C LEU A 272 -23.77 -0.20 3.12
N LYS A 273 -25.04 -0.19 3.55
CA LYS A 273 -25.41 -0.32 4.96
C LYS A 273 -24.89 -1.63 5.56
N LEU A 274 -25.07 -2.76 4.87
CA LEU A 274 -24.60 -4.06 5.36
C LEU A 274 -23.08 -4.25 5.22
N ALA A 275 -22.46 -3.67 4.19
CA ALA A 275 -21.00 -3.59 4.08
C ALA A 275 -20.39 -2.88 5.31
N GLY A 276 -21.01 -1.80 5.78
CA GLY A 276 -20.59 -1.07 6.98
C GLY A 276 -20.72 -1.84 8.29
N LEU A 277 -21.47 -2.95 8.32
CA LEU A 277 -21.58 -3.83 9.50
C LEU A 277 -20.49 -4.92 9.52
N THR A 278 -19.60 -4.95 8.53
CA THR A 278 -18.55 -5.96 8.45
C THR A 278 -17.60 -5.84 9.64
N ASN A 279 -17.62 -6.86 10.53
CA ASN A 279 -16.78 -6.92 11.72
C ASN A 279 -15.56 -7.84 11.47
N PRO A 280 -14.33 -7.30 11.41
CA PRO A 280 -13.12 -8.09 11.17
C PRO A 280 -12.89 -9.20 12.20
N GLU A 281 -13.23 -8.96 13.46
CA GLU A 281 -13.03 -9.94 14.54
C GLU A 281 -13.91 -11.17 14.33
N GLN A 282 -15.18 -10.95 14.01
CA GLN A 282 -16.13 -12.04 13.73
C GLN A 282 -15.72 -12.85 12.50
N ILE A 283 -15.23 -12.18 11.44
CA ILE A 283 -14.72 -12.86 10.24
C ILE A 283 -13.50 -13.72 10.58
N SER A 284 -12.57 -13.20 11.37
CA SER A 284 -11.38 -13.94 11.76
C SER A 284 -11.71 -15.20 12.56
N LEU A 285 -12.71 -15.11 13.45
CA LEU A 285 -13.20 -16.25 14.22
C LEU A 285 -13.89 -17.28 13.33
N ALA A 286 -14.74 -16.84 12.40
CA ALA A 286 -15.43 -17.71 11.45
C ALA A 286 -14.44 -18.46 10.55
N LYS A 287 -13.41 -17.76 10.04
CA LYS A 287 -12.38 -18.37 9.19
C LYS A 287 -11.56 -19.43 9.93
N ARG A 288 -11.15 -19.14 11.17
CA ARG A 288 -10.45 -20.12 12.02
C ARG A 288 -11.31 -21.35 12.30
N ALA A 289 -12.62 -21.16 12.51
CA ALA A 289 -13.54 -22.25 12.72
C ALA A 289 -13.68 -23.14 11.45
N ASP A 290 -13.80 -22.52 10.28
CA ASP A 290 -13.87 -23.23 8.99
C ASP A 290 -12.58 -23.99 8.66
N GLU A 291 -11.40 -23.37 8.86
CA GLU A 291 -10.11 -24.03 8.68
C GLU A 291 -9.93 -25.22 9.63
N SER A 292 -10.35 -25.06 10.89
CA SER A 292 -10.38 -26.16 11.87
C SER A 292 -11.30 -27.29 11.41
N ALA A 293 -12.51 -26.97 10.93
CA ALA A 293 -13.46 -27.96 10.42
C ALA A 293 -12.91 -28.71 9.20
N LYS A 294 -12.31 -28.02 8.23
CA LYS A 294 -11.65 -28.63 7.05
C LYS A 294 -10.48 -29.53 7.44
N SER A 295 -9.68 -29.13 8.43
CA SER A 295 -8.59 -29.95 8.97
C SER A 295 -9.12 -31.23 9.63
N ILE A 296 -10.22 -31.15 10.38
CA ILE A 296 -10.86 -32.32 10.98
C ILE A 296 -11.43 -33.24 9.89
N GLN A 297 -12.13 -32.70 8.89
CA GLN A 297 -12.69 -33.49 7.79
C GLN A 297 -11.61 -34.21 6.98
N SER A 298 -10.46 -33.57 6.73
CA SER A 298 -9.35 -34.21 6.01
C SER A 298 -8.72 -35.35 6.82
N LYS A 299 -8.59 -35.20 8.14
CA LYS A 299 -8.14 -36.28 9.04
C LYS A 299 -9.11 -37.45 9.06
N ILE A 300 -10.41 -37.21 9.17
CA ILE A 300 -11.45 -38.25 9.11
C ILE A 300 -11.39 -38.99 7.77
N LYS A 301 -11.33 -38.26 6.65
CA LYS A 301 -11.24 -38.85 5.31
C LYS A 301 -9.97 -39.69 5.13
N THR A 302 -8.86 -39.28 5.74
CA THR A 302 -7.59 -40.03 5.71
C THR A 302 -7.69 -41.31 6.55
N ALA A 303 -8.29 -41.23 7.74
CA ALA A 303 -8.53 -42.39 8.61
C ALA A 303 -9.44 -43.43 7.94
N LEU A 304 -10.50 -42.99 7.25
CA LEU A 304 -11.43 -43.88 6.54
C LEU A 304 -10.80 -44.55 5.31
N LYS A 305 -9.78 -43.95 4.68
CA LYS A 305 -9.11 -44.52 3.51
C LYS A 305 -8.08 -45.61 3.85
N ASN A 306 -7.53 -45.60 5.07
CA ASN A 306 -6.51 -46.56 5.50
C ASN A 306 -6.93 -47.27 6.79
N PRO A 307 -8.02 -48.08 6.77
CA PRO A 307 -8.48 -48.77 7.98
C PRO A 307 -7.48 -49.81 8.49
N ALA A 308 -6.62 -50.36 7.63
CA ALA A 308 -5.80 -51.56 7.89
C ALA A 308 -4.41 -51.32 8.52
N LYS A 309 -4.13 -50.13 9.08
CA LYS A 309 -2.84 -49.84 9.75
C LYS A 309 -2.96 -49.37 11.20
N ASN A 310 -4.16 -49.36 11.78
CA ASN A 310 -4.38 -48.89 13.16
C ASN A 310 -4.46 -50.04 14.19
N ASP A 311 -4.31 -51.30 13.77
CA ASP A 311 -4.48 -52.45 14.68
C ASP A 311 -3.27 -52.73 15.60
N ASP A 312 -2.13 -52.06 15.41
CA ASP A 312 -0.95 -52.17 16.29
C ASP A 312 -0.78 -51.00 17.28
N ALA A 313 -1.70 -50.02 17.29
CA ALA A 313 -1.75 -49.02 18.35
C ALA A 313 -2.45 -49.60 19.58
N SER A 314 -1.74 -50.49 20.27
CA SER A 314 -2.07 -51.02 21.59
C SER A 314 -2.67 -49.93 22.49
N VAL A 315 -3.92 -50.18 22.88
CA VAL A 315 -4.76 -49.41 23.80
C VAL A 315 -4.13 -49.49 25.20
N GLY A 316 -3.09 -48.69 25.41
CA GLY A 316 -2.39 -48.58 26.69
C GLY A 316 -1.82 -47.17 26.87
N GLY A 317 -2.67 -46.15 27.01
CA GLY A 317 -2.14 -44.81 27.30
C GLY A 317 -3.09 -43.62 27.36
N THR A 318 -4.41 -43.76 27.13
CA THR A 318 -5.32 -42.60 27.09
C THR A 318 -6.19 -42.39 28.32
N THR A 319 -6.02 -43.18 29.39
CA THR A 319 -6.76 -42.97 30.65
C THR A 319 -6.10 -41.96 31.61
N GLN A 320 -4.86 -41.52 31.36
CA GLN A 320 -4.15 -40.61 32.27
C GLN A 320 -4.50 -39.12 32.06
N ALA A 321 -4.97 -38.72 30.87
CA ALA A 321 -5.25 -37.31 30.57
C ALA A 321 -6.64 -36.82 31.04
N ALA A 322 -7.56 -37.75 31.35
CA ALA A 322 -8.88 -37.41 31.86
C ALA A 322 -8.90 -37.22 33.40
N GLN A 323 -7.98 -37.84 34.14
CA GLN A 323 -7.92 -37.69 35.61
C GLN A 323 -7.17 -36.43 36.07
N ASP A 324 -6.25 -35.88 35.28
CA ASP A 324 -5.54 -34.63 35.63
C ASP A 324 -6.36 -33.35 35.37
N SER A 325 -7.44 -33.45 34.60
CA SER A 325 -8.32 -32.31 34.31
C SER A 325 -9.44 -32.13 35.35
N GLU A 326 -9.75 -33.17 36.13
CA GLU A 326 -10.86 -33.16 37.10
C GLU A 326 -10.41 -32.87 38.54
N MET A 327 -9.10 -32.92 38.84
CA MET A 327 -8.56 -32.62 40.17
C MET A 327 -8.19 -31.13 40.39
N ARG A 328 -8.40 -30.26 39.39
CA ARG A 328 -8.02 -28.83 39.45
C ARG A 328 -9.17 -27.83 39.66
N LEU A 329 -10.35 -28.30 40.08
CA LEU A 329 -11.55 -27.47 40.25
C LEU A 329 -12.15 -27.46 41.68
N LYS A 330 -11.37 -27.81 42.70
CA LYS A 330 -11.80 -27.68 44.11
C LYS A 330 -10.77 -26.94 44.96
N ASN A 331 -10.85 -25.61 44.97
CA ASN A 331 -10.68 -24.71 46.13
C ASN A 331 -10.22 -23.31 45.70
N PRO A 332 -11.05 -22.26 45.86
CA PRO A 332 -10.55 -20.95 46.20
C PRO A 332 -10.62 -20.79 47.72
N LYS A 333 -9.45 -20.91 48.37
CA LYS A 333 -9.25 -20.47 49.75
C LYS A 333 -9.26 -18.93 49.72
N VAL A 334 -10.27 -18.35 50.35
CA VAL A 334 -10.35 -16.91 50.64
C VAL A 334 -9.35 -16.61 51.74
N GLU A 335 -8.27 -15.90 51.42
CA GLU A 335 -7.42 -15.23 52.38
C GLU A 335 -7.21 -13.78 51.94
N GLY A 336 -7.34 -12.90 52.92
CA GLY A 336 -7.49 -11.47 52.73
C GLY A 336 -6.18 -10.71 52.64
N THR A 337 -6.38 -9.40 52.46
CA THR A 337 -5.47 -8.28 52.72
C THR A 337 -4.28 -8.10 51.76
N ASN A 338 -4.29 -7.03 50.96
CA ASN A 338 -3.77 -5.75 51.45
C ASN A 338 -3.99 -4.58 50.50
N SER A 339 -4.29 -3.45 51.13
CA SER A 339 -4.33 -2.08 50.64
C SER A 339 -3.14 -1.71 49.75
N LEU A 340 -3.40 -1.18 48.55
CA LEU A 340 -2.53 -0.19 47.93
C LEU A 340 -3.37 0.85 47.18
N ALA A 341 -3.40 2.05 47.74
CA ALA A 341 -4.07 3.21 47.20
C ALA A 341 -3.42 3.67 45.88
N GLN A 342 -4.19 3.67 44.79
CA GLN A 342 -3.86 4.46 43.60
C GLN A 342 -4.76 5.69 43.55
N LYS A 343 -4.10 6.84 43.71
CA LYS A 343 -4.66 8.19 43.58
C LYS A 343 -5.17 8.42 42.16
N THR A 344 -6.45 8.72 42.05
CA THR A 344 -7.07 9.32 40.87
C THR A 344 -6.56 10.75 40.67
N PRO A 345 -6.17 11.18 39.47
CA PRO A 345 -5.99 12.59 39.17
C PRO A 345 -7.36 13.27 39.02
N ARG A 346 -7.61 14.19 39.95
CA ARG A 346 -8.74 15.11 40.00
C ARG A 346 -8.67 16.08 38.81
N GLN A 347 -9.55 15.93 37.82
CA GLN A 347 -9.77 16.97 36.81
C GLN A 347 -10.47 18.16 37.48
N THR A 348 -9.71 19.21 37.73
CA THR A 348 -10.26 20.51 38.12
C THR A 348 -10.69 21.28 36.89
N THR A 349 -12.00 21.46 36.76
CA THR A 349 -12.61 22.54 35.99
C THR A 349 -12.20 23.89 36.57
N LYS A 350 -11.55 24.74 35.76
CA LYS A 350 -11.52 26.19 35.96
C LYS A 350 -11.85 26.90 34.64
N SER A 351 -13.09 27.34 34.55
CA SER A 351 -13.47 28.53 33.77
C SER A 351 -12.81 29.76 34.37
N ALA A 352 -12.22 30.62 33.53
CA ALA A 352 -12.48 32.07 33.52
C ALA A 352 -11.60 32.83 32.51
N LYS A 353 -12.28 33.53 31.59
CA LYS A 353 -12.06 34.90 31.09
C LYS A 353 -10.66 35.36 30.66
N LYS A 354 -10.57 35.75 29.38
CA LYS A 354 -9.91 36.94 28.77
C LYS A 354 -9.72 36.63 27.28
N ASP A 355 -9.85 37.51 26.29
CA ASP A 355 -10.22 38.92 26.19
C ASP A 355 -10.78 39.10 24.77
N LEU A 356 -11.93 39.76 24.66
CA LEU A 356 -12.35 40.37 23.39
C LEU A 356 -11.40 41.54 23.12
N SER A 357 -10.61 41.48 22.06
CA SER A 357 -10.17 42.72 21.40
C SER A 357 -9.81 42.51 19.93
N LYS A 358 -10.52 43.29 19.10
CA LYS A 358 -10.08 43.91 17.84
C LYS A 358 -9.91 42.99 16.62
N VAL A 359 -11.04 42.83 15.93
CA VAL A 359 -11.13 42.82 14.46
C VAL A 359 -10.91 44.25 13.94
N PRO A 360 -10.00 44.50 12.99
CA PRO A 360 -10.10 45.65 12.11
C PRO A 360 -10.69 45.22 10.77
N ASN A 361 -11.91 45.69 10.53
CA ASN A 361 -12.45 45.95 9.20
C ASN A 361 -11.45 46.79 8.39
N ARG A 362 -11.05 46.31 7.21
CA ARG A 362 -10.67 47.19 6.09
C ARG A 362 -11.18 46.62 4.77
N LEU A 363 -12.35 47.14 4.37
CA LEU A 363 -12.68 47.39 2.97
C LEU A 363 -11.73 48.46 2.40
N PRO A 364 -11.43 48.41 1.10
CA PRO A 364 -11.31 49.63 0.32
C PRO A 364 -12.45 49.73 -0.70
N ALA A 365 -13.11 50.87 -0.65
CA ALA A 365 -14.02 51.36 -1.66
C ALA A 365 -13.26 51.90 -2.89
N ASN A 366 -13.80 51.61 -4.07
CA ASN A 366 -13.88 52.43 -5.30
C ASN A 366 -12.99 53.68 -5.46
N GLN A 367 -12.26 53.73 -6.58
CA GLN A 367 -12.23 54.81 -7.61
C GLN A 367 -11.77 54.11 -8.92
N LYS A 368 -12.45 54.07 -10.09
CA LYS A 368 -12.95 55.07 -11.06
C LYS A 368 -11.94 56.16 -11.49
N LYS A 369 -11.74 56.24 -12.82
CA LYS A 369 -10.98 57.19 -13.67
C LYS A 369 -9.50 56.82 -13.80
N GLU A 370 -8.87 56.72 -14.97
CA GLU A 370 -9.16 57.16 -16.36
C GLU A 370 -9.09 56.00 -17.36
#